data_AF-A0A532VLG8-F1
#
_entry.id   AF-A0A532VLG8-F1
#
_cell.length_a   1.000
_cell.length_b   1.000
_cell.length_c   1.000
_cell.angle_alpha   90.00
_cell.angle_beta   90.00
_cell.angle_gamma   90.00
#
_symmetry.space_group_name_H-M   'P 1'
#
loop_
_entity.id
_entity.type
_entity.pdbx_description
1 polymer ?
#
loop_
_entity_poly.entity_id
_entity_poly.type
_entity_poly.pdbx_seq_one_letter_code
_entity_poly.pdbx_strand_id
1 'polypeptide(L)'
;MSFNVSKQRLYASLLILGACILLFRTITMLSQGALDVLVLWVSVLLIVELLIDTGCILSSVRWWITNDESKARIPLRIGAAAAILHSARVLIFVLGRVGPWIDFDVRPEHRALHSTPWSWGWLYFAAIMSVLGVIGAFIIWILRRRAKKKIDN
;
A
#
# COMPACT_ATOMS: atom_id res chain seq x y z
N MET A 1 18.06 4.95 -32.57
CA MET A 1 17.30 3.73 -32.21
C MET A 1 16.29 4.13 -31.15
N SER A 2 15.05 4.47 -31.53
CA SER A 2 14.02 4.83 -30.54
C SER A 2 13.46 3.55 -29.93
N PHE A 3 13.68 3.36 -28.63
CA PHE A 3 13.01 2.30 -27.89
C PHE A 3 11.53 2.69 -27.81
N ASN A 4 10.70 2.19 -28.73
CA ASN A 4 9.25 2.24 -28.58
C ASN A 4 8.86 1.24 -27.48
N VAL A 5 8.97 1.69 -26.23
CA VAL A 5 8.50 0.93 -25.07
C VAL A 5 6.98 0.83 -25.16
N SER A 6 6.44 -0.39 -25.14
CA SER A 6 5.00 -0.57 -25.12
C SER A 6 4.42 0.11 -23.86
N LYS A 7 3.27 0.78 -24.00
CA LYS A 7 2.58 1.41 -22.86
C LYS A 7 2.32 0.41 -21.73
N GLN A 8 2.08 -0.86 -22.07
CA GLN A 8 1.86 -1.94 -21.10
C GLN A 8 3.12 -2.25 -20.28
N ARG A 9 4.30 -2.31 -20.91
CA ARG A 9 5.57 -2.49 -20.19
C ARG A 9 5.85 -1.31 -19.27
N LEU A 10 5.53 -0.09 -19.70
CA LEU A 10 5.64 1.09 -18.85
C LEU A 10 4.74 0.95 -17.60
N TYR A 11 3.47 0.59 -17.77
CA TYR A 11 2.55 0.42 -16.63
C TYR A 11 2.98 -0.72 -15.70
N ALA A 12 3.40 -1.85 -16.24
CA ALA A 12 3.91 -2.96 -15.45
C ALA A 12 5.19 -2.56 -14.69
N SER A 13 6.11 -1.83 -15.32
CA SER A 13 7.31 -1.29 -14.65
C SER A 13 6.97 -0.33 -13.51
N LEU A 14 5.97 0.54 -13.69
CA LEU A 14 5.51 1.45 -12.63
C LEU A 14 4.89 0.68 -11.44
N LEU A 15 4.10 -0.36 -11.71
CA LEU A 15 3.56 -1.23 -10.65
C LEU A 15 4.66 -1.99 -9.91
N ILE A 16 5.65 -2.53 -10.64
CA ILE A 16 6.81 -3.21 -10.04
C ILE A 16 7.56 -2.23 -9.14
N LEU A 17 7.87 -1.03 -9.64
CA LEU A 17 8.59 -0.02 -8.86
C LEU A 17 7.83 0.35 -7.58
N GLY A 18 6.54 0.63 -7.67
CA GLY A 18 5.70 0.95 -6.52
C GLY A 18 5.68 -0.18 -5.50
N ALA A 19 5.42 -1.41 -5.94
CA ALA A 19 5.39 -2.57 -5.06
C ALA A 19 6.78 -2.88 -4.44
N CYS A 20 7.88 -2.68 -5.17
CA CYS A 20 9.23 -2.83 -4.62
C CYS A 20 9.52 -1.81 -3.50
N ILE A 21 9.07 -0.56 -3.64
CA ILE A 21 9.24 0.46 -2.60
C ILE A 21 8.47 0.07 -1.33
N LEU A 22 7.21 -0.38 -1.49
CA LEU A 22 6.37 -0.84 -0.38
C LEU A 22 6.96 -2.08 0.29
N LEU A 23 7.39 -3.06 -0.52
CA LEU A 23 8.01 -4.29 -0.03
C LEU A 23 9.31 -4.00 0.74
N PHE A 24 10.17 -3.14 0.21
CA PHE A 24 11.41 -2.73 0.88
C PHE A 24 11.11 -2.14 2.25
N ARG A 25 10.16 -1.20 2.33
CA ARG A 25 9.72 -0.62 3.60
C ARG A 25 9.24 -1.70 4.57
N THR A 26 8.41 -2.62 4.12
CA THR A 26 7.85 -3.69 4.95
C THR A 26 8.95 -4.62 5.47
N ILE A 27 9.91 -5.00 4.63
CA ILE A 27 11.08 -5.79 5.03
C ILE A 27 11.93 -5.04 6.05
N THR A 28 12.20 -3.75 5.85
CA THR A 28 12.95 -2.93 6.83
C THR A 28 12.24 -2.88 8.18
N MET A 29 10.92 -2.74 8.20
CA MET A 29 10.15 -2.76 9.45
C MET A 29 10.24 -4.12 10.14
N LEU A 30 10.11 -5.21 9.39
CA LEU A 30 10.26 -6.57 9.93
C LEU A 30 11.67 -6.79 10.49
N SER A 31 12.72 -6.35 9.78
CA SER A 31 14.10 -6.49 10.23
C SER A 31 14.41 -5.65 11.47
N GLN A 32 13.65 -4.57 11.70
CA GLN A 32 13.73 -3.74 12.91
C GLN A 32 12.91 -4.28 14.08
N GLY A 33 12.34 -5.50 13.97
CA GLY A 33 11.58 -6.11 15.05
C GLY A 33 10.14 -5.59 15.19
N ALA A 34 9.54 -5.06 14.11
CA ALA A 34 8.19 -4.49 14.19
C ALA A 34 7.13 -5.47 14.73
N LEU A 35 7.30 -6.78 14.57
CA LEU A 35 6.33 -7.77 15.07
C LEU A 35 6.25 -7.84 16.61
N ASP A 36 7.36 -7.51 17.29
CA ASP A 36 7.43 -7.49 18.75
C ASP A 36 6.83 -6.19 19.30
N VAL A 37 6.94 -5.11 18.53
CA VAL A 37 6.47 -3.76 18.89
C VAL A 37 4.99 -3.58 18.59
N LEU A 38 4.51 -4.07 17.44
CA LEU A 38 3.14 -3.88 16.99
C LEU A 38 2.17 -4.78 17.75
N VAL A 39 0.93 -4.31 17.91
CA VAL A 39 -0.16 -5.14 18.41
C VAL A 39 -0.54 -6.21 17.37
N LEU A 40 -1.06 -7.35 17.83
CA LEU A 40 -1.23 -8.56 17.01
C LEU A 40 -1.93 -8.30 15.66
N TRP A 41 -3.03 -7.54 15.68
CA TRP A 41 -3.81 -7.31 14.47
C TRP A 41 -3.08 -6.40 13.46
N VAL A 42 -2.25 -5.46 13.93
CA VAL A 42 -1.39 -4.62 13.06
C VAL A 42 -0.21 -5.43 12.51
N SER A 43 0.33 -6.36 13.31
CA SER A 43 1.32 -7.33 12.84
C SER A 43 0.75 -8.21 11.72
N VAL A 44 -0.48 -8.70 11.86
CA VAL A 44 -1.17 -9.45 10.79
C VAL A 44 -1.32 -8.60 9.54
N LEU A 45 -1.73 -7.34 9.67
CA LEU A 45 -1.82 -6.42 8.52
C LEU A 45 -0.46 -6.23 7.82
N LEU A 46 0.63 -6.11 8.57
CA LEU A 46 1.99 -5.98 8.02
C LEU A 46 2.40 -7.21 7.22
N ILE A 47 2.09 -8.42 7.71
CA ILE A 47 2.36 -9.67 6.99
C ILE A 47 1.50 -9.77 5.74
N VAL A 48 0.22 -9.38 5.80
CA VAL A 48 -0.66 -9.38 4.62
C VAL A 48 -0.14 -8.37 3.57
N GLU A 49 0.34 -7.19 3.99
CA GLU A 49 0.96 -6.19 3.10
C GLU A 49 2.18 -6.79 2.37
N LEU A 50 3.09 -7.47 3.09
CA LEU A 50 4.22 -8.17 2.52
C LEU A 50 3.81 -9.18 1.42
N LEU A 51 2.79 -10.00 1.71
CA LEU A 51 2.31 -11.03 0.79
C LEU A 51 1.67 -10.42 -0.46
N ILE A 52 0.87 -9.37 -0.30
CA ILE A 52 0.21 -8.68 -1.40
C ILE A 52 1.24 -7.97 -2.28
N ASP A 53 2.22 -7.28 -1.71
CA ASP A 53 3.28 -6.61 -2.46
C ASP A 53 4.10 -7.62 -3.28
N THR A 54 4.46 -8.74 -2.67
CA THR A 54 5.15 -9.85 -3.35
C THR A 54 4.32 -10.38 -4.52
N GLY A 55 3.02 -10.63 -4.29
CA GLY A 55 2.10 -11.07 -5.34
C GLY A 55 1.92 -10.03 -6.45
N CYS A 56 1.95 -8.74 -6.11
CA CYS A 56 1.88 -7.64 -7.07
C CYS A 56 3.11 -7.63 -7.97
N ILE A 57 4.31 -7.77 -7.41
CA ILE A 57 5.57 -7.86 -8.17
C ILE A 57 5.54 -9.06 -9.10
N LEU A 58 5.24 -10.25 -8.59
CA LEU A 58 5.23 -11.48 -9.38
C LEU A 58 4.24 -11.40 -10.57
N SER A 59 3.03 -10.92 -10.30
CA SER A 59 2.01 -10.75 -11.35
C SER A 59 2.35 -9.65 -12.35
N SER A 60 2.98 -8.55 -11.89
CA SER A 60 3.42 -7.45 -12.76
C SER A 60 4.61 -7.83 -13.62
N VAL A 61 5.58 -8.59 -13.10
CA VAL A 61 6.69 -9.16 -13.88
C VAL A 61 6.16 -10.10 -14.96
N ARG A 62 5.20 -10.98 -14.61
CA ARG A 62 4.54 -11.85 -15.60
C ARG A 62 3.86 -11.02 -16.69
N TRP A 63 3.14 -9.97 -16.33
CA TRP A 63 2.51 -9.06 -17.30
C TRP A 63 3.54 -8.35 -18.17
N TRP A 64 4.65 -7.87 -17.58
CA TRP A 64 5.74 -7.20 -18.28
C TRP A 64 6.41 -8.08 -19.33
N ILE A 65 6.72 -9.34 -18.97
CA ILE A 65 7.34 -10.32 -19.87
C ILE A 65 6.39 -10.64 -21.03
N THR A 66 5.12 -10.91 -20.70
CA THR A 66 4.14 -11.37 -21.70
C THR A 66 3.59 -10.25 -22.57
N ASN A 67 3.63 -9.00 -22.11
CA ASN A 67 3.16 -7.81 -22.83
C ASN A 67 1.76 -8.00 -23.44
N ASP A 68 0.87 -8.61 -22.66
CA ASP A 68 -0.49 -8.97 -23.05
C ASP A 68 -1.48 -8.30 -22.11
N GLU A 69 -2.42 -7.54 -22.68
CA GLU A 69 -3.42 -6.77 -21.92
C GLU A 69 -4.33 -7.66 -21.08
N SER A 70 -4.60 -8.89 -21.55
CA SER A 70 -5.46 -9.84 -20.84
C SER A 70 -4.92 -10.16 -19.44
N LYS A 71 -3.59 -10.05 -19.27
CA LYS A 71 -2.88 -10.32 -18.02
C LYS A 71 -2.78 -9.10 -17.10
N ALA A 72 -3.16 -7.91 -17.55
CA ALA A 72 -3.12 -6.67 -16.76
C ALA A 72 -4.08 -6.71 -15.56
N ARG A 73 -5.18 -7.47 -15.66
CA ARG A 73 -6.26 -7.46 -14.67
C ARG A 73 -5.81 -7.86 -13.27
N ILE A 74 -4.94 -8.86 -13.17
CA ILE A 74 -4.44 -9.39 -11.88
C ILE A 74 -3.54 -8.37 -11.17
N PRO A 75 -2.40 -7.92 -11.75
CA PRO A 75 -1.52 -6.97 -11.09
C PRO A 75 -2.21 -5.64 -10.77
N LEU A 76 -3.15 -5.17 -11.61
CA LEU A 76 -3.93 -3.97 -11.31
C LEU A 76 -4.83 -4.15 -10.07
N ARG A 77 -5.44 -5.33 -9.89
CA ARG A 77 -6.28 -5.62 -8.72
C ARG A 77 -5.45 -5.76 -7.46
N ILE A 78 -4.35 -6.52 -7.54
CA ILE A 78 -3.46 -6.73 -6.39
C ILE A 78 -2.78 -5.42 -6.02
N GLY A 79 -2.30 -4.64 -6.99
CA GLY A 79 -1.71 -3.32 -6.75
C GLY A 79 -2.69 -2.32 -6.13
N ALA A 80 -3.96 -2.34 -6.55
CA ALA A 80 -4.99 -1.53 -5.88
C ALA A 80 -5.23 -2.00 -4.43
N ALA A 81 -5.25 -3.31 -4.18
CA ALA A 81 -5.37 -3.85 -2.83
C ALA A 81 -4.16 -3.47 -1.95
N ALA A 82 -2.94 -3.54 -2.50
CA ALA A 82 -1.71 -3.11 -1.84
C ALA A 82 -1.78 -1.65 -1.40
N ALA A 83 -2.17 -0.76 -2.33
CA ALA A 83 -2.31 0.67 -2.04
C ALA A 83 -3.35 0.95 -0.95
N ILE A 84 -4.51 0.29 -1.01
CA ILE A 84 -5.57 0.44 0.02
C ILE A 84 -5.07 -0.04 1.38
N LEU A 85 -4.46 -1.23 1.44
CA LEU A 85 -3.97 -1.81 2.69
C LEU A 85 -2.87 -0.95 3.30
N HIS A 86 -1.94 -0.46 2.46
CA HIS A 86 -0.88 0.43 2.87
C HIS A 86 -1.43 1.75 3.43
N SER A 87 -2.37 2.39 2.72
CA SER A 87 -3.03 3.61 3.21
C SER A 87 -3.74 3.36 4.55
N ALA A 88 -4.46 2.25 4.68
CA ALA A 88 -5.10 1.88 5.94
C ALA A 88 -4.09 1.71 7.08
N ARG A 89 -2.95 1.06 6.84
CA ARG A 89 -1.89 0.94 7.85
C ARG A 89 -1.27 2.27 8.22
N VAL A 90 -1.03 3.16 7.24
CA VAL A 90 -0.56 4.52 7.52
C VAL A 90 -1.58 5.29 8.36
N LEU A 91 -2.88 5.14 8.08
CA LEU A 91 -3.93 5.74 8.88
C LEU A 91 -3.94 5.18 10.32
N ILE A 92 -3.81 3.86 10.48
CA ILE A 92 -3.73 3.21 11.80
C ILE A 92 -2.53 3.74 12.59
N PHE A 93 -1.37 3.84 11.95
CA PHE A 93 -0.17 4.42 12.55
C PHE A 93 -0.42 5.87 13.01
N VAL A 94 -1.00 6.72 12.15
CA VAL A 94 -1.31 8.11 12.52
C VAL A 94 -2.30 8.17 13.69
N LEU A 95 -3.40 7.40 13.62
CA LEU A 95 -4.40 7.36 14.68
C LEU A 95 -3.83 6.86 16.01
N GLY A 96 -3.00 5.81 15.99
CA GLY A 96 -2.37 5.27 17.20
C GLY A 96 -1.39 6.25 17.86
N ARG A 97 -0.83 7.20 17.10
CA ARG A 97 0.10 8.22 17.61
C ARG A 97 -0.56 9.53 18.03
N VAL A 98 -1.64 9.95 17.36
CA VAL A 98 -2.32 11.22 17.65
C VAL A 98 -3.49 11.04 18.60
N GLY A 99 -4.14 9.88 18.58
CA GLY A 99 -5.36 9.67 19.34
C GLY A 99 -5.14 9.08 20.74
N PRO A 100 -6.20 9.10 21.58
CA PRO A 100 -6.13 8.65 22.97
C PRO A 100 -6.12 7.12 23.12
N TRP A 101 -6.10 6.36 22.02
CA TRP A 101 -6.27 4.91 22.03
C TRP A 101 -4.99 4.21 22.49
N ILE A 102 -5.05 3.52 23.63
CA ILE A 102 -4.01 2.61 24.09
C ILE A 102 -4.14 1.30 23.30
N ASP A 103 -3.02 0.73 22.83
CA ASP A 103 -2.94 -0.54 22.09
C ASP A 103 -3.58 -0.56 20.70
N PHE A 104 -3.58 0.60 20.04
CA PHE A 104 -4.11 0.70 18.68
C PHE A 104 -3.08 0.36 17.61
N ASP A 105 -1.86 0.90 17.68
CA ASP A 105 -0.79 0.63 16.71
C ASP A 105 0.37 -0.18 17.32
N VAL A 106 0.81 0.24 18.50
CA VAL A 106 1.98 -0.28 19.22
C VAL A 106 1.56 -0.81 20.59
N ARG A 107 2.20 -1.88 21.04
CA ARG A 107 2.00 -2.44 22.39
C ARG A 107 2.34 -1.39 23.47
N PRO A 108 1.66 -1.40 24.62
CA PRO A 108 1.77 -0.29 25.58
C PRO A 108 3.19 -0.19 26.16
N GLU A 109 3.85 -1.34 26.36
CA GLU A 109 5.24 -1.49 26.81
C GLU A 109 6.25 -0.76 25.92
N HIS A 110 5.99 -0.70 24.61
CA HIS A 110 6.91 -0.13 23.61
C HIS A 110 6.56 1.33 23.26
N ARG A 111 5.48 1.86 23.83
CA ARG A 111 4.98 3.20 23.50
C ARG A 111 5.87 4.32 24.06
N ALA A 112 6.39 4.12 25.27
CA ALA A 112 7.33 5.05 25.91
C ALA A 112 8.75 4.98 25.32
N LEU A 113 9.17 3.81 24.82
CA LEU A 113 10.47 3.59 24.19
C LEU A 113 10.55 4.13 22.75
N HIS A 114 9.42 4.19 22.05
CA HIS A 114 9.30 4.79 20.71
C HIS A 114 8.70 6.21 20.73
N SER A 115 8.93 6.96 21.80
CA SER A 115 8.62 8.40 21.90
C SER A 115 9.63 9.30 21.19
N THR A 116 10.48 8.74 20.32
CA THR A 116 11.38 9.55 19.49
C THR A 116 10.56 10.56 18.69
N PRO A 117 11.01 11.83 18.62
CA PRO A 117 10.25 12.89 17.98
C PRO A 117 10.28 12.65 16.47
N TRP A 118 9.29 11.92 15.97
CA TRP A 118 8.84 12.15 14.60
C TRP A 118 8.52 13.63 14.53
N SER A 119 9.14 14.35 13.59
CA SER A 119 8.72 15.72 13.39
C SER A 119 7.24 15.66 13.02
N TRP A 120 6.40 16.35 13.79
CA TRP A 120 4.95 16.36 13.58
C TRP A 120 4.58 16.62 12.11
N GLY A 121 5.42 17.38 11.39
CA GLY A 121 5.31 17.58 9.94
C GLY A 121 5.28 16.29 9.12
N TRP A 122 6.18 15.32 9.36
CA TRP A 122 6.17 14.04 8.63
C TRP A 122 4.95 13.18 8.97
N LEU A 123 4.50 13.22 10.22
CA LEU A 123 3.29 12.53 10.66
C LEU A 123 2.05 13.08 9.93
N TYR A 124 1.89 14.41 9.92
CA TYR A 124 0.78 15.07 9.22
C TYR A 124 0.86 14.88 7.71
N PHE A 125 2.06 14.93 7.12
CA PHE A 125 2.24 14.64 5.70
C PHE A 125 1.80 13.22 5.35
N ALA A 126 2.24 12.21 6.12
CA ALA A 126 1.82 10.83 5.93
C ALA A 126 0.31 10.64 6.10
N ALA A 127 -0.30 11.34 7.07
CA ALA A 127 -1.75 11.33 7.29
C ALA A 127 -2.50 11.89 6.08
N ILE A 128 -2.11 13.06 5.59
CA ILE A 128 -2.72 13.72 4.42
C ILE A 128 -2.58 12.81 3.19
N MET A 129 -1.39 12.26 2.93
CA MET A 129 -1.16 11.37 1.80
C MET A 129 -1.99 10.08 1.89
N SER A 130 -2.17 9.52 3.09
CA SER A 130 -3.04 8.37 3.30
C SER A 130 -4.51 8.69 3.01
N VAL A 131 -5.03 9.80 3.56
CA VAL A 131 -6.41 10.24 3.33
C VAL A 131 -6.65 10.51 1.84
N LEU A 132 -5.74 11.22 1.17
CA LEU A 132 -5.82 11.46 -0.27
C LEU A 132 -5.79 10.16 -1.08
N GLY A 133 -4.98 9.17 -0.67
CA GLY A 133 -4.95 7.84 -1.28
C GLY A 133 -6.29 7.11 -1.17
N VAL A 134 -6.91 7.12 0.01
CA VAL A 134 -8.25 6.52 0.24
C VAL A 134 -9.32 7.24 -0.58
N ILE A 135 -9.33 8.58 -0.58
CA ILE A 135 -10.26 9.39 -1.39
C ILE A 135 -10.10 9.08 -2.88
N GLY A 136 -8.87 9.03 -3.38
CA GLY A 136 -8.57 8.68 -4.77
C GLY A 136 -9.11 7.29 -5.14
N ALA A 137 -8.87 6.29 -4.30
CA ALA A 137 -9.40 4.94 -4.49
C ALA A 137 -10.94 4.93 -4.52
N PHE A 138 -11.59 5.69 -3.63
CA PHE A 138 -13.04 5.81 -3.56
C PHE A 138 -13.64 6.49 -4.80
N ILE A 139 -13.03 7.57 -5.29
CA ILE A 139 -13.43 8.26 -6.52
C ILE A 139 -13.33 7.31 -7.72
N ILE A 140 -12.20 6.61 -7.89
CA ILE A 140 -12.02 5.64 -8.97
C ILE A 140 -13.09 4.55 -8.91
N TRP A 141 -13.41 4.05 -7.71
CA TRP A 141 -14.45 3.06 -7.52
C TRP A 141 -15.85 3.56 -7.93
N ILE A 142 -16.23 4.78 -7.55
CA ILE A 142 -17.49 5.42 -7.96
C ILE A 142 -17.55 5.57 -9.48
N LEU A 143 -16.50 6.12 -10.09
CA LEU A 143 -16.45 6.32 -11.54
C LEU A 143 -16.62 4.99 -12.29
N ARG A 144 -15.96 3.93 -11.79
CA ARG A 144 -16.06 2.59 -12.38
C ARG A 144 -17.47 1.99 -12.24
N ARG A 145 -18.15 2.20 -11.11
CA ARG A 145 -19.55 1.78 -10.93
C ARG A 145 -20.49 2.50 -11.89
N ARG A 146 -20.28 3.81 -12.10
CA ARG A 146 -21.07 4.61 -13.05
C ARG A 146 -20.85 4.18 -14.49
N ALA A 147 -19.61 3.89 -14.88
CA ALA A 147 -19.29 3.41 -16.23
C ALA A 147 -19.95 2.07 -16.55
N LYS A 148 -19.97 1.10 -15.62
CA LYS A 148 -20.66 -0.17 -15.81
C LYS A 148 -22.18 -0.01 -16.02
N LYS A 149 -22.84 0.80 -15.18
CA LYS A 149 -24.28 1.09 -15.32
C LYS A 149 -24.67 1.70 -16.67
N LYS A 150 -23.73 2.35 -17.37
CA LYS A 150 -23.97 2.99 -18.67
C LYS A 150 -23.78 2.04 -19.86
N ILE A 151 -23.17 0.87 -19.64
CA ILE A 151 -22.99 -0.18 -20.66
C ILE A 151 -24.15 -1.18 -20.60
N ASP A 152 -24.73 -1.36 -19.41
CA ASP A 152 -25.85 -2.28 -19.18
C ASP A 152 -27.24 -1.67 -19.48
N ASN A 153 -27.29 -0.39 -19.90
CA ASN A 153 -28.49 0.35 -20.35
C ASN A 153 -28.34 0.74 -21.81
#